data_AF-A0A0C2C464-F1
#
_entry.id   AF-A0A0C2C464-F1
#
_cell.length_a   1.000
_cell.length_b   1.000
_cell.length_c   1.000
_cell.angle_alpha   90.00
_cell.angle_beta   90.00
_cell.angle_gamma   90.00
#
_symmetry.space_group_name_H-M   'P 1'
#
loop_
_entity.id
_entity.type
_entity.pdbx_description
1 polymer ?
#
loop_
_entity_poly.entity_id
_entity_poly.type
_entity_poly.pdbx_seq_one_letter_code
_entity_poly.pdbx_strand_id
1 'polypeptide(L)'
;MLGNISCEALFSGDEQEALRAKQLNYNGTSIVDAILSSSDSCATIQRLFGFFHTLSDEERDYPIAYAMLVHKDVAQVLMLLSAIYQPQNQFYIAVDGNSDEKFWRIITKLAICYPNIQVF
;
A
#
# COMPACT_ATOMS: atom_id res chain seq x y z
N MET A 1 -13.81 -5.07 -5.48
CA MET A 1 -14.59 -4.71 -4.28
C MET A 1 -14.67 -5.96 -3.43
N LEU A 2 -14.19 -5.90 -2.20
CA LEU A 2 -14.38 -6.99 -1.24
C LEU A 2 -15.90 -7.20 -1.13
N GLY A 3 -16.36 -8.45 -1.17
CA GLY A 3 -17.79 -8.77 -1.07
C GLY A 3 -18.39 -8.22 0.23
N ASN A 4 -19.70 -8.38 0.41
CA ASN A 4 -20.38 -8.01 1.65
C ASN A 4 -19.93 -8.95 2.79
N ILE A 5 -18.72 -8.71 3.30
CA ILE A 5 -18.04 -9.44 4.36
C ILE A 5 -17.92 -8.52 5.56
N SER A 6 -18.30 -9.01 6.74
CA SER A 6 -18.21 -8.27 7.99
C SER A 6 -16.84 -8.46 8.64
N CYS A 7 -16.02 -7.40 8.61
CA CYS A 7 -14.74 -7.39 9.34
C CYS A 7 -14.94 -7.56 10.85
N GLU A 8 -15.99 -6.96 11.43
CA GLU A 8 -16.27 -7.06 12.87
C GLU A 8 -16.54 -8.50 13.30
N ALA A 9 -17.34 -9.23 12.52
CA ALA A 9 -17.62 -10.64 12.80
C ALA A 9 -16.35 -11.50 12.65
N LEU A 10 -15.50 -11.22 11.65
CA LEU A 10 -14.20 -11.89 11.49
C LEU A 10 -13.28 -11.66 12.71
N PHE A 11 -13.15 -10.41 13.16
CA PHE A 11 -12.33 -10.08 14.34
C PHE A 11 -12.90 -10.67 15.63
N SER A 12 -14.21 -10.90 15.68
CA SER A 12 -14.90 -11.56 16.79
C SER A 12 -14.82 -13.09 16.75
N GLY A 13 -14.21 -13.67 15.70
CA GLY A 13 -14.02 -15.12 15.57
C GLY A 13 -15.20 -15.89 14.97
N ASP A 14 -16.09 -15.23 14.22
CA ASP A 14 -17.21 -15.89 13.55
C ASP A 14 -16.72 -16.84 12.44
N GLU A 15 -16.92 -18.14 12.66
CA GLU A 15 -16.49 -19.19 11.71
C GLU A 15 -17.25 -19.15 10.38
N GLN A 16 -18.54 -18.78 10.38
CA GLN A 16 -19.35 -18.69 9.15
C GLN A 16 -18.85 -17.55 8.28
N GLU A 17 -18.58 -16.40 8.90
CA GLU A 17 -18.04 -15.26 8.19
C GLU A 17 -16.62 -15.55 7.69
N ALA A 18 -15.80 -16.28 8.46
CA ALA A 18 -14.49 -16.74 8.01
C ALA A 18 -14.60 -17.67 6.78
N LEU A 19 -15.57 -18.58 6.75
CA LEU A 19 -15.83 -19.44 5.58
C LEU A 19 -16.26 -18.64 4.36
N ARG A 20 -17.06 -17.57 4.52
CA ARG A 20 -17.43 -16.67 3.43
C ARG A 20 -16.25 -15.84 2.95
N ALA A 21 -15.45 -15.29 3.86
CA ALA A 21 -14.27 -14.50 3.54
C ALA A 21 -13.22 -15.32 2.77
N LYS A 22 -13.08 -16.63 3.06
CA LYS A 22 -12.22 -17.55 2.30
C LYS A 22 -12.58 -17.66 0.81
N GLN A 23 -13.81 -17.34 0.43
CA GLN A 23 -14.24 -17.35 -0.97
C GLN A 23 -13.84 -16.08 -1.73
N LEU A 24 -13.35 -15.05 -1.02
CA LEU A 24 -12.87 -13.83 -1.66
C LEU A 24 -11.63 -14.14 -2.50
N ASN A 25 -11.68 -13.71 -3.76
CA ASN A 25 -10.52 -13.69 -4.63
C ASN A 25 -10.08 -12.25 -4.85
N TYR A 26 -8.84 -11.94 -4.48
CA TYR A 26 -8.26 -10.61 -4.70
C TYR A 26 -7.46 -10.60 -5.99
N ASN A 27 -7.75 -9.63 -6.85
CA ASN A 27 -6.99 -9.39 -8.06
C ASN A 27 -6.53 -7.92 -8.10
N GLY A 28 -5.24 -7.72 -7.88
CA GLY A 28 -4.61 -6.39 -7.86
C GLY A 28 -4.35 -5.78 -9.24
N THR A 29 -4.63 -6.48 -10.34
CA THR A 29 -4.33 -6.00 -11.70
C THR A 29 -5.03 -4.68 -12.01
N SER A 30 -6.28 -4.52 -11.57
CA SER A 30 -7.04 -3.29 -11.80
C SER A 30 -6.44 -2.06 -11.12
N ILE A 31 -5.73 -2.25 -9.99
CA ILE A 31 -5.00 -1.18 -9.31
C ILE A 31 -3.77 -0.79 -10.11
N VAL A 32 -3.00 -1.78 -10.55
CA VAL A 32 -1.81 -1.59 -11.39
C VAL A 32 -2.17 -0.79 -12.65
N ASP A 33 -3.23 -1.23 -13.34
CA ASP A 33 -3.70 -0.58 -14.56
C ASP A 33 -4.20 0.84 -14.30
N ALA A 34 -4.94 1.07 -13.20
CA ALA A 34 -5.41 2.41 -12.84
C ALA A 34 -4.25 3.38 -12.59
N ILE A 35 -3.18 2.95 -11.91
CA ILE A 35 -2.03 3.82 -11.63
C ILE A 35 -1.23 4.12 -12.90
N LEU A 36 -1.01 3.11 -13.75
CA LEU A 36 -0.18 3.24 -14.97
C LEU A 36 -0.88 3.99 -16.10
N SER A 37 -2.20 3.86 -16.22
CA SER A 37 -3.00 4.53 -17.27
C SER A 37 -3.39 5.96 -16.92
N SER A 38 -3.30 6.35 -15.66
CA SER A 38 -3.64 7.70 -15.20
C SER A 38 -2.63 8.74 -15.66
N SER A 39 -3.12 9.92 -16.04
CA SER A 39 -2.29 11.11 -16.29
C SER A 39 -1.67 11.65 -15.00
N ASP A 40 -2.31 11.43 -13.84
CA ASP A 40 -1.80 11.78 -12.52
C ASP A 40 -1.78 10.54 -11.61
N SER A 41 -0.63 9.89 -11.59
CA SER A 41 -0.41 8.71 -10.76
C SER A 41 -0.40 9.05 -9.26
N CYS A 42 0.01 10.26 -8.86
CA CYS A 42 0.06 10.63 -7.44
C CYS A 42 -1.34 10.80 -6.86
N ALA A 43 -2.21 11.53 -7.55
CA ALA A 43 -3.62 11.64 -7.16
C ALA A 43 -4.30 10.27 -7.14
N THR A 44 -3.94 9.37 -8.08
CA THR A 44 -4.49 8.01 -8.14
C THR A 44 -4.06 7.17 -6.94
N ILE A 45 -2.77 7.19 -6.60
CA ILE A 45 -2.24 6.47 -5.42
C ILE A 45 -2.87 7.02 -4.15
N GLN A 46 -2.89 8.35 -3.97
CA GLN A 46 -3.50 8.97 -2.80
C GLN A 46 -4.99 8.60 -2.65
N ARG A 47 -5.75 8.58 -3.74
CA ARG A 47 -7.17 8.21 -3.72
C ARG A 47 -7.40 6.74 -3.38
N LEU A 48 -6.54 5.83 -3.86
CA LEU A 48 -6.71 4.39 -3.67
C LEU A 48 -6.21 3.92 -2.30
N PHE A 49 -5.17 4.55 -1.77
CA PHE A 49 -4.45 4.06 -0.59
C PHE A 49 -4.47 5.03 0.60
N GLY A 50 -4.88 6.29 0.41
CA GLY A 50 -5.20 7.19 1.52
C GLY A 50 -4.06 7.40 2.52
N PHE A 51 -2.88 7.83 2.05
CA PHE A 51 -1.76 8.08 2.95
C PHE A 51 -2.12 9.23 3.91
N PHE A 52 -2.13 8.91 5.21
CA PHE A 52 -2.62 9.80 6.27
C PHE A 52 -1.61 10.90 6.60
N HIS A 53 -2.11 11.95 7.26
CA HIS A 53 -1.27 12.96 7.89
C HIS A 53 -0.90 12.51 9.31
N THR A 54 0.16 13.10 9.87
CA THR A 54 0.57 12.86 11.26
C THR A 54 -0.59 13.18 12.21
N LEU A 55 -0.94 12.26 13.11
CA LEU A 55 -2.17 12.36 13.90
C LEU A 55 -1.93 13.01 15.26
N SER A 56 -0.70 13.05 15.76
CA SER A 56 -0.37 13.68 17.05
C SER A 56 1.02 14.31 17.11
N ASP A 57 1.22 15.15 18.12
CA ASP A 57 2.52 15.78 18.40
C ASP A 57 3.54 14.74 18.88
N GLU A 58 3.09 13.76 19.68
CA GLU A 58 3.91 12.65 20.15
C GLU A 58 4.44 11.80 18.98
N GLU A 59 3.61 11.52 17.97
CA GLU A 59 4.04 10.80 16.77
C GLU A 59 5.02 11.61 15.92
N ARG A 60 4.82 12.94 15.85
CA ARG A 60 5.69 13.85 15.10
C ARG A 60 7.10 13.91 15.71
N ASP A 61 7.17 13.86 17.04
CA ASP A 61 8.42 13.94 17.79
C ASP A 61 9.15 12.58 17.87
N TYR A 62 8.54 11.50 17.34
CA TYR A 62 9.11 10.16 17.32
C TYR A 62 9.16 9.55 15.90
N PRO A 63 10.03 10.06 15.00
CA PRO A 63 10.13 9.55 13.63
C PRO A 63 10.74 8.14 13.58
N ILE A 64 10.16 7.27 12.75
CA ILE A 64 10.61 5.89 12.51
C ILE A 64 11.16 5.76 11.09
N ALA A 65 12.20 4.94 10.92
CA ALA A 65 12.73 4.55 9.62
C ALA A 65 12.42 3.08 9.31
N TYR A 66 11.89 2.80 8.12
CA TYR A 66 11.59 1.46 7.61
C TYR A 66 12.48 1.13 6.42
N ALA A 67 13.01 -0.09 6.40
CA ALA A 67 13.65 -0.69 5.23
C ALA A 67 12.79 -1.84 4.72
N MET A 68 12.38 -1.78 3.45
CA MET A 68 11.46 -2.72 2.83
C MET A 68 12.14 -3.40 1.64
N LEU A 69 12.14 -4.74 1.62
CA LEU A 69 12.58 -5.55 0.49
C LEU A 69 11.37 -6.07 -0.27
N VAL A 70 11.24 -5.73 -1.55
CA VAL A 70 10.02 -6.00 -2.34
C VAL A 70 10.37 -6.50 -3.75
N HIS A 71 9.47 -7.29 -4.39
CA HIS A 71 9.80 -7.89 -5.70
C HIS A 71 8.66 -8.24 -6.68
N LYS A 72 7.36 -8.15 -6.32
CA LYS A 72 6.30 -8.67 -7.21
C LYS A 72 4.92 -8.03 -7.10
N ASP A 73 4.29 -8.06 -5.92
CA ASP A 73 2.92 -7.57 -5.77
C ASP A 73 2.91 -6.10 -5.30
N VAL A 74 2.85 -5.17 -6.25
CA VAL A 74 2.85 -3.75 -5.91
C VAL A 74 1.57 -3.32 -5.19
N ALA A 75 0.45 -3.99 -5.42
CA ALA A 75 -0.78 -3.67 -4.71
C ALA A 75 -0.64 -4.04 -3.24
N GLN A 76 0.00 -5.17 -2.94
CA GLN A 76 0.36 -5.54 -1.57
C GLN A 76 1.32 -4.53 -0.93
N VAL A 77 2.34 -4.07 -1.65
CA VAL A 77 3.28 -3.06 -1.14
C VAL A 77 2.56 -1.75 -0.81
N LEU A 78 1.68 -1.28 -1.69
CA LEU A 78 0.89 -0.07 -1.47
C LEU A 78 -0.13 -0.23 -0.33
N MET A 79 -0.74 -1.41 -0.18
CA MET A 79 -1.60 -1.72 0.97
C MET A 79 -0.80 -1.71 2.29
N LEU A 80 0.40 -2.30 2.32
CA LEU A 80 1.26 -2.25 3.49
C LEU A 80 1.63 -0.81 3.83
N LEU A 81 2.07 -0.03 2.84
CA LEU A 81 2.39 1.38 3.04
C LEU A 81 1.17 2.17 3.52
N SER A 82 -0.03 1.94 2.99
CA SER A 82 -1.24 2.61 3.50
C SER A 82 -1.50 2.37 4.98
N ALA A 83 -1.10 1.21 5.51
CA ALA A 83 -1.29 0.87 6.90
C ALA A 83 -0.23 1.48 7.84
N ILE A 84 0.97 1.78 7.35
CA ILE A 84 2.11 2.21 8.19
C ILE A 84 2.69 3.58 7.83
N TYR A 85 2.27 4.16 6.70
CA TYR A 85 2.80 5.43 6.23
C TYR A 85 2.39 6.56 7.15
N GLN A 86 3.40 7.32 7.60
CA GLN A 86 3.21 8.59 8.27
C GLN A 86 4.21 9.60 7.70
N PRO A 87 3.85 10.89 7.52
CA PRO A 87 4.71 11.87 6.84
C PRO A 87 6.05 12.12 7.54
N GLN A 88 6.12 11.97 8.86
CA GLN A 88 7.36 12.14 9.63
C GLN A 88 8.31 10.93 9.55
N ASN A 89 7.80 9.76 9.17
CA ASN A 89 8.59 8.55 9.02
C ASN A 89 9.40 8.56 7.72
N GLN A 90 10.45 7.77 7.67
CA GLN A 90 11.28 7.56 6.47
C GLN A 90 11.12 6.13 5.96
N PHE A 91 10.98 5.97 4.66
CA PHE A 91 10.82 4.66 4.02
C PHE A 91 11.90 4.48 2.96
N TYR A 92 12.66 3.39 3.08
CA TYR A 92 13.62 2.95 2.09
C TYR A 92 13.14 1.63 1.49
N ILE A 93 12.86 1.65 0.19
CA ILE A 93 12.35 0.49 -0.55
C ILE A 93 13.45 0.00 -1.48
N ALA A 94 14.02 -1.16 -1.15
CA ALA A 94 14.94 -1.86 -2.02
C ALA A 94 14.16 -2.89 -2.86
N VAL A 95 14.22 -2.72 -4.18
CA VAL A 95 13.48 -3.54 -5.14
C VAL A 95 14.41 -4.60 -5.73
N ASP A 96 13.95 -5.85 -5.78
CA ASP A 96 14.74 -6.92 -6.43
C ASP A 96 14.96 -6.62 -7.92
N GLY A 97 16.19 -6.81 -8.40
CA GLY A 97 16.57 -6.53 -9.79
C GLY A 97 15.83 -7.35 -10.85
N ASN A 98 15.20 -8.47 -10.47
CA ASN A 98 14.39 -9.31 -11.36
C ASN A 98 12.90 -8.93 -11.36
N SER A 99 12.49 -7.92 -10.59
CA SER A 99 11.12 -7.42 -10.59
C SER A 99 10.75 -6.91 -11.98
N ASP A 100 9.48 -7.08 -12.37
CA ASP A 100 9.04 -6.66 -13.70
C ASP A 100 9.03 -5.13 -13.88
N GLU A 101 9.02 -4.68 -15.13
CA GLU A 101 9.06 -3.26 -15.48
C GLU A 101 7.86 -2.48 -14.91
N LYS A 102 6.67 -3.08 -14.86
CA LYS A 102 5.48 -2.41 -14.33
C LYS A 102 5.62 -2.17 -12.84
N PHE A 103 6.16 -3.15 -12.11
CA PHE A 103 6.47 -3.03 -10.68
C PHE A 103 7.42 -1.86 -10.43
N TRP A 104 8.58 -1.84 -11.09
CA TRP A 104 9.56 -0.76 -10.99
C TRP A 104 8.95 0.60 -11.29
N ARG A 105 8.20 0.72 -12.39
CA ARG A 105 7.57 1.99 -12.79
C ARG A 105 6.61 2.54 -11.73
N ILE A 106 5.83 1.67 -11.07
CA ILE A 106 4.90 2.10 -10.03
C ILE A 106 5.65 2.51 -8.76
N ILE A 107 6.63 1.74 -8.31
CA ILE A 107 7.42 2.07 -7.11
C ILE A 107 8.22 3.37 -7.32
N THR A 108 8.77 3.60 -8.51
CA THR A 108 9.44 4.87 -8.82
C THR A 108 8.45 6.05 -8.84
N LYS A 109 7.25 5.88 -9.43
CA LYS A 109 6.20 6.91 -9.35
C LYS A 109 5.83 7.23 -7.90
N LEU A 110 5.71 6.20 -7.06
CA LEU A 110 5.42 6.36 -5.63
C LEU A 110 6.47 7.23 -4.93
N ALA A 111 7.76 6.98 -5.14
CA ALA A 111 8.84 7.79 -4.56
C ALA A 111 8.85 9.24 -5.05
N ILE A 112 8.41 9.50 -6.28
CA ILE A 112 8.22 10.87 -6.79
C ILE A 112 7.07 11.58 -6.06
N CYS A 113 5.99 10.85 -5.75
CA CYS A 113 4.81 11.41 -5.10
C CYS A 113 5.02 11.73 -3.62
N TYR A 114 5.87 10.97 -2.92
CA TYR A 114 6.08 11.06 -1.48
C TYR A 114 7.56 11.24 -1.15
N PRO A 115 8.01 12.44 -0.74
CA PRO A 115 9.43 12.77 -0.63
C PRO A 115 10.18 12.02 0.48
N ASN A 116 9.46 11.48 1.46
CA ASN A 116 10.00 10.63 2.53
C ASN A 116 10.08 9.14 2.16
N ILE A 117 9.80 8.80 0.89
CA ILE A 117 10.01 7.46 0.32
C ILE A 117 11.19 7.52 -0.64
N GLN A 118 12.19 6.68 -0.41
CA GLN A 118 13.37 6.52 -1.25
C GLN A 118 13.39 5.10 -1.82
N VAL A 119 13.83 4.94 -3.07
CA VAL A 119 13.86 3.67 -3.79
C VAL A 119 15.27 3.36 -4.26
N PHE A 120 15.68 2.11 -4.15
CA PHE A 120 16.93 1.57 -4.67
C PHE A 120 16.72 0.28 -5.43
#